data_AF-A0A6N4TA29-F1
#
_entry.id   AF-A0A6N4TA29-F1
#
_cell.length_a   1.000
_cell.length_b   1.000
_cell.length_c   1.000
_cell.angle_alpha   90.00
_cell.angle_beta   90.00
_cell.angle_gamma   90.00
#
_symmetry.space_group_name_H-M   'P 1'
#
loop_
_entity.id
_entity.type
_entity.pdbx_description
1 polymer ?
#
loop_
_entity_poly.entity_id
_entity_poly.type
_entity_poly.pdbx_seq_one_letter_code
_entity_poly.pdbx_strand_id
1 'polypeptide(L)'
;MSDLENKPSSRWSSESHEHPLVGRYERWKQGDWSADTILGDLDYPINIAAKGNEPDIAQMGRFAELIERLPEIIVASNLPDAPTEEWRSKHPDYRLLNAKIASLILYEDGSFFVRLGAYPEDDWAPGFDISPDFKVTLAEWGV
;
A
#
# COMPACT_ATOMS: atom_id res chain seq x y z
N MET A 1 18.98 43.46 -6.80
CA MET A 1 18.13 42.53 -7.58
C MET A 1 18.41 41.16 -7.00
N SER A 2 17.42 40.61 -6.30
CA SER A 2 17.51 39.39 -5.51
C SER A 2 17.61 38.17 -6.42
N ASP A 3 18.71 37.43 -6.31
CA ASP A 3 18.84 36.06 -6.77
C ASP A 3 17.88 35.18 -5.96
N LEU A 4 16.61 35.16 -6.38
CA LEU A 4 15.59 34.26 -5.87
C LEU A 4 15.88 32.85 -6.38
N GLU A 5 16.67 32.14 -5.56
CA GLU A 5 16.51 30.72 -5.24
C GLU A 5 16.11 29.79 -6.39
N ASN A 6 17.09 29.45 -7.23
CA ASN A 6 17.02 28.21 -8.02
C ASN A 6 17.43 27.02 -7.12
N LYS A 7 16.69 26.81 -6.03
CA LYS A 7 16.85 25.62 -5.19
C LYS A 7 16.29 24.44 -5.98
N PRO A 8 17.05 23.36 -6.22
CA PRO A 8 16.49 22.18 -6.86
C PRO A 8 15.34 21.69 -5.98
N SER A 9 14.13 21.71 -6.54
CA SER A 9 12.95 21.24 -5.82
C SER A 9 13.20 19.80 -5.38
N SER A 10 12.98 19.51 -4.10
CA SER A 10 13.15 18.18 -3.53
C SER A 10 12.53 17.11 -4.44
N ARG A 11 13.22 15.98 -4.64
CA ARG A 11 12.64 14.80 -5.31
C ARG A 11 11.34 14.33 -4.65
N TRP A 12 11.14 14.74 -3.40
CA TRP A 12 9.98 14.45 -2.56
C TRP A 12 8.88 15.52 -2.63
N SER A 13 8.87 16.38 -3.64
CA SER A 13 7.75 17.32 -3.80
C SER A 13 6.60 16.65 -4.55
N SER A 14 5.39 16.86 -4.04
CA SER A 14 4.13 16.45 -4.66
C SER A 14 3.27 17.68 -4.97
N GLU A 15 2.33 17.49 -5.89
CA GLU A 15 1.26 18.45 -6.18
C GLU A 15 -0.09 17.76 -5.96
N SER A 16 -0.99 18.44 -5.25
CA SER A 16 -2.34 17.94 -5.01
C SER A 16 -3.25 18.17 -6.23
N HIS A 17 -4.00 17.14 -6.60
CA HIS A 17 -4.93 17.14 -7.71
C HIS A 17 -6.24 16.44 -7.33
N GLU A 18 -7.29 16.63 -8.15
CA GLU A 18 -8.57 15.95 -8.01
C GLU A 18 -8.78 15.01 -9.20
N HIS A 19 -9.31 13.81 -8.94
CA HIS A 19 -9.63 12.83 -9.97
C HIS A 19 -10.92 12.08 -9.64
N PRO A 20 -11.84 11.84 -10.60
CA PRO A 20 -13.12 11.20 -10.34
C PRO A 20 -13.01 9.77 -9.77
N LEU A 21 -11.89 9.07 -9.99
CA LEU A 21 -11.71 7.68 -9.52
C LEU A 21 -11.32 7.57 -8.04
N VAL A 22 -10.59 8.55 -7.50
CA VAL A 22 -9.97 8.45 -6.16
C VAL A 22 -10.23 9.68 -5.30
N GLY A 23 -10.89 10.71 -5.84
CA GLY A 23 -10.99 12.03 -5.22
C GLY A 23 -9.65 12.76 -5.28
N ARG A 24 -9.24 13.30 -4.14
CA ARG A 24 -7.97 14.01 -4.02
C ARG A 24 -6.79 13.02 -4.05
N TYR A 25 -5.79 13.32 -4.86
CA TYR A 25 -4.55 12.55 -4.94
C TYR A 25 -3.33 13.47 -5.03
N GLU A 26 -2.17 12.93 -4.69
CA GLU A 26 -0.87 13.58 -4.79
C GLU A 26 -0.11 13.03 -6.00
N ARG A 27 0.37 13.91 -6.89
CA ARG A 27 1.28 13.57 -7.98
C ARG A 27 2.71 13.89 -7.55
N TRP A 28 3.57 12.89 -7.53
CA TRP A 28 4.98 13.01 -7.18
C TRP A 28 5.83 13.34 -8.40
N LYS A 29 6.86 14.17 -8.24
CA LYS A 29 7.75 14.58 -9.35
C LYS A 29 8.44 13.43 -10.08
N GLN A 30 8.62 12.30 -9.42
CA GLN A 30 9.21 11.11 -10.00
C GLN A 30 8.26 10.34 -10.94
N GLY A 31 7.04 10.84 -11.15
CA GLY A 31 6.06 10.23 -12.05
C GLY A 31 5.23 9.14 -11.38
N ASP A 32 4.99 9.28 -10.08
CA ASP A 32 4.13 8.39 -9.29
C ASP A 32 2.94 9.20 -8.78
N TRP A 33 1.85 8.54 -8.42
CA TRP A 33 0.74 9.17 -7.72
C TRP A 33 0.33 8.36 -6.50
N SER A 34 -0.27 9.01 -5.51
CA SER A 34 -0.85 8.35 -4.33
C SER A 34 -2.14 9.01 -3.87
N ALA A 35 -3.06 8.23 -3.31
CA ALA A 35 -4.32 8.73 -2.76
C ALA A 35 -4.73 7.92 -1.52
N ASP A 36 -5.41 8.58 -0.58
CA ASP A 36 -6.16 7.88 0.47
C ASP A 36 -7.61 7.76 -0.01
N THR A 37 -8.07 6.53 -0.25
CA THR A 37 -9.39 6.30 -0.85
C THR A 37 -10.00 4.98 -0.42
N ILE A 38 -11.30 4.81 -0.65
CA ILE A 38 -12.03 3.58 -0.35
C ILE A 38 -12.14 2.76 -1.64
N LEU A 39 -11.69 1.50 -1.61
CA LEU A 39 -11.71 0.60 -2.76
C LEU A 39 -12.46 -0.70 -2.48
N GLY A 40 -13.11 -1.23 -3.51
CA GLY A 40 -13.87 -2.47 -3.44
C GLY A 40 -14.94 -2.41 -2.35
N ASP A 41 -14.98 -3.45 -1.52
CA ASP A 41 -15.93 -3.58 -0.41
C ASP A 41 -15.38 -3.08 0.93
N LEU A 42 -14.25 -2.35 0.94
CA LEU A 42 -13.71 -1.77 2.17
C LEU A 42 -14.65 -0.68 2.69
N ASP A 43 -14.88 -0.66 4.00
CA ASP A 43 -15.64 0.40 4.70
C ASP A 43 -14.72 1.47 5.31
N TYR A 44 -13.42 1.43 5.00
CA TYR A 44 -12.40 2.36 5.47
C TYR A 44 -11.45 2.76 4.33
N PRO A 45 -10.85 3.96 4.40
CA PRO A 45 -9.88 4.40 3.40
C PRO A 45 -8.54 3.68 3.60
N ILE A 46 -7.86 3.41 2.49
CA ILE A 46 -6.51 2.88 2.42
C ILE A 46 -5.63 3.80 1.57
N ASN A 47 -4.32 3.76 1.81
CA ASN A 47 -3.38 4.46 0.94
C ASN A 47 -3.08 3.60 -0.29
N ILE A 48 -3.28 4.14 -1.49
CA ILE A 48 -2.86 3.48 -2.73
C ILE A 48 -1.87 4.35 -3.48
N ALA A 49 -0.91 3.72 -4.16
CA ALA A 49 0.04 4.43 -5.02
C ALA A 49 0.38 3.63 -6.28
N ALA A 50 0.61 4.31 -7.40
CA ALA A 50 1.02 3.66 -8.64
C ALA A 50 1.96 4.55 -9.47
N LYS A 51 2.65 3.93 -10.42
CA LYS A 51 3.40 4.64 -11.47
C LYS A 51 2.46 5.36 -12.43
N GLY A 52 2.91 6.48 -12.99
CA GLY A 52 2.15 7.35 -13.87
C GLY A 52 1.78 8.68 -13.21
N ASN A 53 1.28 9.60 -14.03
CA ASN A 53 0.96 10.95 -13.57
C ASN A 53 -0.46 11.08 -12.99
N GLU A 54 -1.37 10.15 -13.28
CA GLU A 54 -2.74 10.21 -12.79
C GLU A 54 -3.33 8.80 -12.62
N PRO A 55 -4.33 8.65 -11.74
CA PRO A 55 -5.05 7.38 -11.58
C PRO A 55 -5.79 6.99 -12.85
N ASP A 56 -5.66 5.75 -13.28
CA ASP A 56 -6.44 5.21 -14.40
C ASP A 56 -7.28 3.99 -14.02
N ILE A 57 -8.29 3.69 -14.86
CA ILE A 57 -9.25 2.61 -14.61
C ILE A 57 -8.59 1.24 -14.55
N ALA A 58 -7.54 0.99 -15.34
CA ALA A 58 -6.84 -0.29 -15.33
C ALA A 58 -6.10 -0.50 -14.01
N GLN A 59 -5.44 0.54 -13.49
CA GLN A 59 -4.81 0.53 -12.18
C GLN A 59 -5.83 0.27 -11.06
N MET A 60 -6.98 0.95 -11.10
CA MET A 60 -8.06 0.73 -10.12
C MET A 60 -8.57 -0.71 -10.15
N GLY A 61 -8.72 -1.30 -11.35
CA GLY A 61 -9.11 -2.70 -11.51
C GLY A 61 -8.09 -3.66 -10.91
N ARG A 62 -6.79 -3.38 -11.07
CA ARG A 62 -5.70 -4.18 -10.49
C ARG A 62 -5.67 -4.13 -8.96
N PHE A 63 -5.91 -2.97 -8.36
CA PHE A 63 -6.05 -2.86 -6.90
C PHE A 63 -7.25 -3.64 -6.38
N ALA A 64 -8.40 -3.54 -7.04
CA ALA A 64 -9.60 -4.29 -6.65
C ALA A 64 -9.37 -5.80 -6.72
N GLU A 65 -8.78 -6.30 -7.82
CA GLU A 65 -8.44 -7.72 -7.98
C GLU A 65 -7.47 -8.18 -6.88
N LEU A 66 -6.48 -7.37 -6.52
CA LEU A 66 -5.57 -7.68 -5.41
C LEU A 66 -6.32 -7.79 -4.08
N ILE A 67 -7.19 -6.83 -3.76
CA ILE A 67 -7.97 -6.81 -2.51
C ILE A 67 -8.82 -8.08 -2.38
N GLU A 68 -9.51 -8.47 -3.45
CA GLU A 68 -10.33 -9.69 -3.47
C GLU A 68 -9.49 -10.96 -3.23
N ARG A 69 -8.26 -10.99 -3.74
CA ARG A 69 -7.35 -12.16 -3.65
C ARG A 69 -6.49 -12.19 -2.39
N LEU A 70 -6.39 -11.09 -1.65
CA LEU A 70 -5.52 -10.99 -0.47
C LEU A 70 -5.72 -12.11 0.56
N PRO A 71 -6.96 -12.54 0.90
CA PRO A 71 -7.14 -13.66 1.82
C PRO A 71 -6.44 -14.96 1.37
N GLU A 72 -6.52 -15.28 0.07
CA GLU A 72 -5.86 -16.46 -0.51
C GLU A 72 -4.34 -16.31 -0.50
N ILE A 73 -3.85 -15.12 -0.83
CA ILE A 73 -2.42 -14.77 -0.85
C ILE A 73 -1.81 -14.89 0.55
N ILE A 74 -2.48 -14.36 1.57
CA ILE A 74 -2.05 -14.44 2.98
C ILE A 74 -1.93 -15.91 3.41
N VAL A 75 -2.95 -16.72 3.13
CA VAL A 75 -2.95 -18.16 3.47
C VAL A 75 -1.82 -18.90 2.75
N ALA A 76 -1.52 -18.56 1.50
CA ALA A 76 -0.46 -19.19 0.72
C ALA A 76 0.97 -18.75 1.13
N SER A 77 1.13 -17.58 1.75
CA SER A 77 2.43 -16.98 2.09
C SER A 77 3.22 -17.72 3.18
N ASN A 78 2.55 -18.51 4.02
CA ASN A 78 3.09 -19.09 5.25
C ASN A 78 3.69 -18.08 6.25
N LEU A 79 3.38 -16.77 6.14
CA LEU A 79 3.79 -15.78 7.12
C LEU A 79 3.12 -16.09 8.48
N PRO A 80 3.85 -16.15 9.59
CA PRO A 80 3.24 -16.41 10.89
C PRO A 80 2.33 -15.26 11.31
N ASP A 81 1.29 -15.57 12.11
CA ASP A 81 0.35 -14.59 12.66
C ASP A 81 1.00 -13.50 13.55
N ALA A 82 2.23 -13.72 14.01
CA ALA A 82 2.96 -12.79 14.86
C ALA A 82 4.46 -12.82 14.54
N PRO A 83 5.17 -11.68 14.67
CA PRO A 83 6.62 -11.62 14.43
C PRO A 83 7.42 -12.35 15.52
N THR A 84 6.94 -12.32 16.76
CA THR A 84 7.56 -12.97 17.92
C THR A 84 6.51 -13.51 18.89
N GLU A 85 6.92 -14.42 19.78
CA GLU A 85 6.04 -14.96 20.82
C GLU A 85 5.67 -13.91 21.88
N GLU A 86 6.59 -12.97 22.17
CA GLU A 86 6.29 -11.84 23.05
C GLU A 86 5.18 -10.96 22.45
N TRP A 87 5.26 -10.68 21.14
CA TRP A 87 4.24 -9.92 20.44
C TRP A 87 2.90 -10.64 20.47
N ARG A 88 2.89 -11.95 20.17
CA ARG A 88 1.69 -12.80 20.27
C ARG A 88 1.04 -12.73 21.65
N SER A 89 1.86 -12.73 22.71
CA SER A 89 1.37 -12.67 24.09
C SER A 89 0.71 -11.33 24.42
N LYS A 90 1.19 -10.22 23.84
CA LYS A 90 0.59 -8.89 24.00
C LYS A 90 -0.68 -8.71 23.16
N HIS A 91 -0.76 -9.40 22.02
CA HIS A 91 -1.86 -9.28 21.04
C HIS A 91 -2.51 -10.63 20.73
N PRO A 92 -3.11 -11.31 21.73
CA PRO A 92 -3.61 -12.68 21.59
C PRO A 92 -4.76 -12.84 20.58
N ASP A 93 -5.48 -11.75 20.29
CA ASP A 93 -6.63 -11.74 19.39
C ASP A 93 -6.26 -11.33 17.96
N TYR A 94 -5.03 -10.89 17.72
CA TYR A 94 -4.59 -10.52 16.38
C TYR A 94 -4.54 -11.75 15.47
N ARG A 95 -5.06 -11.60 14.25
CA ARG A 95 -4.98 -12.60 13.19
C ARG A 95 -4.58 -11.89 11.91
N LEU A 96 -3.56 -12.43 11.23
CA LEU A 96 -3.04 -11.83 10.00
C LEU A 96 -4.12 -11.73 8.92
N LEU A 97 -4.98 -12.75 8.81
CA LEU A 97 -6.10 -12.81 7.85
C LEU A 97 -7.13 -11.68 8.04
N ASN A 98 -7.23 -11.13 9.25
CA ASN A 98 -8.18 -10.07 9.58
C ASN A 98 -7.51 -8.69 9.67
N ALA A 99 -6.21 -8.62 9.37
CA ALA A 99 -5.47 -7.37 9.43
C ALA A 99 -6.00 -6.38 8.38
N LYS A 100 -6.16 -5.12 8.79
CA LYS A 100 -6.57 -4.06 7.85
C LYS A 100 -5.44 -3.78 6.87
N ILE A 101 -5.81 -3.48 5.63
CA ILE A 101 -4.85 -3.00 4.63
C ILE A 101 -4.46 -1.58 5.01
N ALA A 102 -3.16 -1.29 5.11
CA ALA A 102 -2.66 0.05 5.36
C ALA A 102 -2.29 0.74 4.04
N SER A 103 -1.56 0.02 3.17
CA SER A 103 -1.19 0.56 1.86
C SER A 103 -1.05 -0.51 0.78
N LEU A 104 -1.33 -0.10 -0.47
CA LEU A 104 -1.09 -0.88 -1.69
C LEU A 104 -0.27 -0.04 -2.67
N ILE A 105 0.79 -0.62 -3.23
CA ILE A 105 1.60 0.02 -4.27
C ILE A 105 1.57 -0.87 -5.51
N LEU A 106 1.28 -0.30 -6.67
CA LEU A 106 1.36 -0.96 -7.98
C LEU A 106 2.57 -0.43 -8.76
N TYR A 107 3.50 -1.33 -9.06
CA TYR A 107 4.71 -1.02 -9.83
C TYR A 107 4.47 -1.10 -11.34
N GLU A 108 5.40 -0.54 -12.12
CA GLU A 108 5.30 -0.45 -13.59
C GLU A 108 5.23 -1.81 -14.27
N ASP A 109 5.89 -2.82 -13.71
CA ASP A 109 5.89 -4.20 -14.21
C ASP A 109 4.62 -4.98 -13.85
N GLY A 110 3.69 -4.34 -13.13
CA GLY A 110 2.43 -4.94 -12.67
C GLY A 110 2.53 -5.70 -11.35
N SER A 111 3.71 -5.72 -10.71
CA SER A 111 3.88 -6.26 -9.36
C SER A 111 3.32 -5.30 -8.31
N PHE A 112 3.10 -5.82 -7.10
CA PHE A 112 2.54 -5.07 -6.00
C PHE A 112 3.39 -5.17 -4.75
N PHE A 113 3.35 -4.12 -3.95
CA PHE A 113 3.67 -4.19 -2.53
C PHE A 113 2.41 -3.93 -1.70
N VAL A 114 2.20 -4.74 -0.67
CA VAL A 114 1.08 -4.62 0.27
C VAL A 114 1.60 -4.52 1.68
N ARG A 115 1.12 -3.53 2.44
CA ARG A 115 1.36 -3.43 3.88
C ARG A 115 0.03 -3.54 4.62
N LEU A 116 -0.05 -4.43 5.59
CA LEU A 116 -1.20 -4.51 6.50
C LEU A 116 -0.85 -3.85 7.84
N GLY A 117 -1.87 -3.43 8.58
CA GLY A 117 -1.70 -2.90 9.93
C GLY A 117 -1.61 -4.00 10.98
N ALA A 118 -0.71 -3.84 11.94
CA ALA A 118 -0.74 -4.59 13.20
C ALA A 118 -1.34 -3.67 14.28
N TYR A 119 -2.67 -3.73 14.47
CA TYR A 119 -3.34 -2.85 15.44
C TYR A 119 -3.28 -3.44 16.87
N PRO A 120 -3.11 -2.60 17.91
CA PRO A 120 -2.73 -1.18 17.85
C PRO A 120 -1.19 -0.99 17.99
N GLU A 121 -0.62 -0.32 16.97
CA GLU A 121 0.61 0.49 17.02
C GLU A 121 1.82 -0.13 17.74
N ASP A 122 2.21 -1.33 17.33
CA ASP A 122 3.62 -1.72 17.48
C ASP A 122 4.38 -1.37 16.20
N ASP A 123 5.70 -1.25 16.28
CA ASP A 123 6.58 -0.98 15.13
C ASP A 123 6.44 -2.03 14.00
N TRP A 124 5.77 -3.15 14.27
CA TRP A 124 5.66 -4.26 13.34
C TRP A 124 4.47 -4.13 12.39
N ALA A 125 4.69 -4.37 11.10
CA ALA A 125 3.65 -4.46 10.10
C ALA A 125 3.97 -5.56 9.08
N PRO A 126 3.05 -6.50 8.81
CA PRO A 126 3.29 -7.52 7.81
C PRO A 126 3.22 -6.89 6.40
N GLY A 127 4.22 -7.21 5.59
CA GLY A 127 4.39 -6.75 4.23
C GLY A 127 4.48 -7.93 3.25
N PHE A 128 4.00 -7.71 2.03
CA PHE A 128 4.03 -8.69 0.95
C PHE A 128 4.49 -8.02 -0.35
N ASP A 129 5.51 -8.60 -0.99
CA ASP A 129 5.78 -8.37 -2.40
C ASP A 129 5.09 -9.46 -3.22
N ILE A 130 4.39 -9.04 -4.26
CA ILE A 130 3.49 -9.89 -5.02
C ILE A 130 3.76 -9.66 -6.51
N SER A 131 4.04 -10.74 -7.25
CA SER A 131 4.25 -10.69 -8.70
C SER A 131 2.98 -10.33 -9.48
N PRO A 132 3.06 -9.97 -10.77
CA PRO A 132 1.88 -9.61 -11.57
C PRO A 132 0.83 -10.72 -11.71
N ASP A 133 1.23 -11.99 -11.56
CA ASP A 133 0.34 -13.16 -11.52
C ASP A 133 -0.16 -13.51 -10.11
N PHE A 134 0.00 -12.59 -9.16
CA PHE A 134 -0.47 -12.65 -7.76
C PHE A 134 0.15 -13.77 -6.93
N LYS A 135 1.43 -14.08 -7.19
CA LYS A 135 2.20 -14.98 -6.33
C LYS A 135 3.04 -14.16 -5.37
N VAL A 136 3.06 -14.59 -4.10
CA VAL A 136 3.94 -13.99 -3.10
C VAL A 136 5.38 -14.27 -3.48
N THR A 137 6.19 -13.21 -3.63
CA THR A 137 7.63 -13.30 -3.84
C THR A 137 8.40 -13.03 -2.56
N LEU A 138 7.83 -12.22 -1.67
CA LEU A 138 8.33 -11.98 -0.31
C LEU A 138 7.15 -11.79 0.62
N ALA A 139 7.23 -12.34 1.83
CA ALA A 139 6.33 -12.04 2.93
C ALA A 139 7.16 -11.92 4.20
N GLU A 140 7.04 -10.81 4.89
CA GLU A 140 7.80 -10.56 6.11
C GLU A 140 7.05 -9.66 7.09
N TRP A 141 7.46 -9.73 8.33
CA TRP A 141 7.13 -8.72 9.32
C TRP A 141 8.20 -7.62 9.24
N GLY A 142 7.81 -6.41 8.84
CA GLY A 142 8.70 -5.25 8.82
C GLY A 142 8.59 -4.44 10.12
N VAL A 143 9.68 -3.76 10.52
CA VAL A 143 9.76 -2.79 11.63
C VAL A 143 9.75 -1.37 11.08
#